data_AF-A0A9D9PVB2-F1
#
_entry.id   AF-A0A9D9PVB2-F1
#
_cell.length_a   1.000
_cell.length_b   1.000
_cell.length_c   1.000
_cell.angle_alpha   90.00
_cell.angle_beta   90.00
_cell.angle_gamma   90.00
#
_symmetry.space_group_name_H-M   'P 1'
#
loop_
_entity.id
_entity.type
_entity.pdbx_description
1 polymer ?
#
loop_
_entity_poly.entity_id
_entity_poly.type
_entity_poly.pdbx_seq_one_letter_code
_entity_poly.pdbx_strand_id
1 'polypeptide(L)' 'TGKTGVNGETRHVIEYSLKLGSNPEFTSSILVAYARAAYKLSKEGAVGAKTVFDIAPAYLSPKSGDELRASML' A
#
# COMPACT_ATOMS: atom_id res chain seq x y z
N THR A 1 -13.01 -16.90 -4.01
CA THR A 1 -13.30 -16.32 -5.34
C THR A 1 -14.65 -15.63 -5.27
N GLY A 2 -14.77 -14.42 -5.80
CA GLY A 2 -16.06 -13.73 -5.90
C GLY A 2 -16.87 -14.32 -7.06
N LYS A 3 -18.19 -14.46 -6.92
CA LYS A 3 -19.06 -14.87 -8.03
C LYS A 3 -20.04 -13.73 -8.34
N THR A 4 -20.13 -13.33 -9.60
CA THR A 4 -21.10 -12.33 -10.09
C THR A 4 -21.84 -12.89 -11.32
N GLY A 5 -22.77 -12.11 -11.87
CA GLY A 5 -23.71 -12.58 -12.89
C GLY A 5 -25.02 -13.05 -12.25
N VAL A 6 -26.11 -13.04 -13.02
CA VAL A 6 -27.47 -13.30 -12.51
C VAL A 6 -27.57 -14.70 -11.90
N ASN A 7 -26.78 -15.65 -12.41
CA ASN A 7 -26.72 -17.04 -11.95
C ASN A 7 -25.36 -17.38 -11.30
N GLY A 8 -24.53 -16.39 -10.96
CA GLY A 8 -23.21 -16.60 -10.35
C GLY A 8 -22.17 -17.24 -11.28
N GLU A 9 -22.35 -17.10 -12.60
CA GLU A 9 -21.52 -17.68 -13.65
C GLU A 9 -20.10 -17.07 -13.73
N THR A 10 -19.95 -15.79 -13.37
CA THR A 10 -18.66 -15.10 -13.48
C THR A 10 -17.86 -15.27 -12.21
N ARG A 11 -16.70 -15.93 -12.29
CA ARG A 11 -15.79 -16.13 -11.15
C ARG A 11 -14.65 -15.10 -11.19
N HIS A 12 -14.44 -14.41 -10.09
CA HIS A 12 -13.39 -13.44 -9.88
C HIS A 12 -12.40 -13.93 -8.83
N VAL A 13 -11.11 -13.85 -9.15
CA VAL A 13 -10.02 -14.21 -8.24
C VAL A 13 -9.01 -13.09 -8.26
N ILE A 14 -8.56 -12.68 -7.07
CA ILE A 14 -7.41 -11.80 -6.92
C ILE A 14 -6.41 -12.58 -6.08
N GLU A 15 -5.17 -12.66 -6.57
CA GLU A 15 -4.08 -13.34 -5.91
C GLU A 15 -2.91 -12.37 -5.75
N TYR A 16 -2.33 -12.36 -4.55
CA TYR A 16 -1.09 -11.66 -4.26
C TYR A 16 -0.12 -12.66 -3.65
N SER A 17 1.08 -12.74 -4.19
CA SER A 17 2.12 -13.63 -3.70
C SER A 17 3.44 -12.88 -3.50
N LEU A 18 4.22 -13.34 -2.53
CA LEU A 18 5.57 -12.85 -2.27
C LEU A 18 6.53 -14.03 -2.33
N LYS A 19 7.52 -13.95 -3.22
CA LYS A 19 8.64 -14.87 -3.28
C LYS A 19 9.90 -14.13 -2.87
N LEU A 20 10.35 -14.37 -1.64
CA LEU A 20 11.38 -13.58 -1.00
C LEU A 20 12.68 -14.37 -0.91
N GLY A 21 13.80 -13.74 -1.27
CA GLY A 21 15.13 -14.28 -0.95
C GLY A 21 15.47 -14.10 0.53
N SER A 22 15.09 -12.96 1.11
CA SER A 22 15.28 -12.63 2.53
C SER A 22 14.04 -11.93 3.09
N ASN A 23 13.33 -12.61 3.99
CA ASN A 23 12.15 -12.04 4.65
C ASN A 23 12.49 -10.84 5.57
N PRO A 24 13.59 -10.85 6.34
CA PRO A 24 13.98 -9.70 7.16
C PRO A 24 14.29 -8.44 6.33
N GLU A 25 14.98 -8.57 5.19
CA GLU A 25 15.30 -7.44 4.31
C GLU A 25 14.04 -6.86 3.65
N PHE A 26 13.16 -7.74 3.18
CA PHE A 26 11.87 -7.31 2.63
C PHE A 26 11.05 -6.57 3.68
N THR A 27 10.91 -7.14 4.87
CA THR A 27 10.20 -6.52 5.99
C THR A 27 10.81 -5.16 6.34
N SER A 28 12.14 -5.07 6.42
CA SER A 28 12.85 -3.82 6.71
C SER A 28 12.60 -2.75 5.65
N SER A 29 12.55 -3.14 4.37
CA SER A 29 12.24 -2.23 3.26
C SER A 29 10.83 -1.64 3.39
N ILE A 30 9.86 -2.47 3.81
CA ILE A 30 8.49 -2.01 4.12
C ILE A 30 8.50 -1.04 5.31
N LEU A 31 9.22 -1.34 6.39
CA LEU A 31 9.33 -0.45 7.55
C LEU A 31 9.87 0.93 7.18
N VAL A 32 10.90 1.01 6.33
CA VAL A 32 11.45 2.28 5.85
C VAL A 32 10.45 3.07 5.02
N ALA A 33 9.65 2.40 4.17
CA ALA A 33 8.59 3.06 3.43
C ALA A 33 7.49 3.63 4.34
N TYR A 34 7.11 2.90 5.39
CA TYR A 34 6.13 3.37 6.38
C TYR A 34 6.68 4.46 7.31
N ALA A 35 7.98 4.48 7.60
CA ALA A 35 8.60 5.57 8.34
C ALA A 35 8.44 6.91 7.60
N ARG A 36 8.54 6.90 6.26
CA ARG A 36 8.25 8.09 5.42
C ARG A 36 6.81 8.55 5.56
N ALA A 37 5.86 7.61 5.55
CA ALA A 37 4.44 7.92 5.74
C ALA A 37 4.18 8.54 7.12
N ALA A 38 4.73 7.95 8.19
CA ALA A 38 4.61 8.46 9.55
C ALA A 38 5.20 9.89 9.67
N TYR A 39 6.34 10.14 9.03
CA TYR A 39 6.93 11.48 9.00
C TYR A 39 6.03 12.52 8.32
N LYS A 40 5.46 12.20 7.14
CA LYS A 40 4.54 13.09 6.42
C LYS A 40 3.29 13.38 7.26
N LEU A 41 2.66 12.35 7.83
CA LEU A 41 1.50 12.48 8.71
C LEU A 41 1.80 13.34 9.95
N SER A 42 2.98 13.16 10.55
CA SER A 42 3.41 14.00 11.67
C SER A 42 3.54 15.48 11.26
N LYS A 43 4.05 15.77 10.06
CA LYS A 43 4.12 17.14 9.52
C LYS A 43 2.74 17.76 9.25
N GLU A 44 1.73 16.92 9.00
CA GLU A 44 0.33 17.32 8.87
C GLU A 44 -0.39 17.43 10.22
N GLY A 45 0.29 17.15 11.33
CA GLY A 45 -0.26 17.24 12.69
C GLY A 45 -1.00 15.99 13.16
N ALA A 46 -0.96 14.89 12.40
CA ALA A 46 -1.57 13.64 12.82
C ALA A 46 -0.80 13.00 14.00
N VAL A 47 -1.55 12.44 14.95
CA VAL A 47 -1.04 11.76 16.14
C VAL A 47 -1.80 10.46 16.41
N GLY A 48 -1.24 9.62 17.30
CA GLY A 48 -1.83 8.34 17.69
C GLY A 48 -1.39 7.16 16.82
N ALA A 49 -1.80 5.96 17.22
CA ALA A 49 -1.46 4.73 16.51
C ALA A 49 -2.23 4.63 15.18
N LYS A 50 -1.54 4.12 14.14
CA LYS A 50 -2.08 3.86 12.81
C LYS A 50 -1.63 2.48 12.34
N THR A 51 -2.45 1.86 11.51
CA THR A 51 -2.19 0.58 10.84
C THR A 51 -2.02 0.79 9.35
N VAL A 52 -1.63 -0.25 8.62
CA VAL A 52 -1.52 -0.20 7.15
C VAL A 52 -2.83 0.18 6.44
N PHE A 53 -3.98 -0.01 7.08
CA PHE A 53 -5.29 0.36 6.54
C PHE A 53 -5.58 1.86 6.60
N ASP A 54 -4.84 2.61 7.42
CA ASP A 54 -5.00 4.05 7.60
C ASP A 54 -4.10 4.86 6.67
N ILE A 55 -3.16 4.22 5.97
CA ILE A 55 -2.10 4.88 5.20
C ILE A 55 -2.37 4.73 3.71
N ALA A 56 -2.72 5.83 3.05
CA ALA A 56 -2.87 5.84 1.60
C ALA A 56 -1.51 5.54 0.91
N PRO A 57 -1.46 4.75 -0.17
CA PRO A 57 -0.21 4.34 -0.82
C PRO A 57 0.71 5.51 -1.23
N ALA A 58 0.15 6.68 -1.55
CA ALA A 58 0.92 7.87 -1.91
C ALA A 58 1.87 8.35 -0.80
N TYR A 59 1.55 8.10 0.48
CA TYR A 59 2.41 8.47 1.61
C TYR A 59 3.70 7.65 1.64
N LEU A 60 3.68 6.44 1.08
CA LEU A 60 4.84 5.55 1.01
C LEU A 60 5.87 6.02 -0.02
N SER A 61 5.47 6.83 -1.01
CA SER A 61 6.38 7.31 -2.05
C SER A 61 7.13 8.58 -1.65
N PRO A 62 8.41 8.76 -2.05
CA PRO A 62 9.09 10.04 -1.94
C PRO A 62 8.64 11.07 -2.98
N LYS A 63 8.02 10.62 -4.08
CA LYS A 63 7.55 11.49 -5.16
C LYS A 63 6.42 12.41 -4.71
N SER A 64 6.30 13.55 -5.37
CA SER A 64 5.15 14.44 -5.25
C SER A 64 3.86 13.81 -5.78
N GLY A 65 2.72 14.38 -5.42
CA GLY A 65 1.41 13.94 -5.93
C GLY A 65 1.30 14.06 -7.45
N ASP A 66 1.87 15.11 -8.04
CA ASP A 66 1.87 15.31 -9.51
C ASP A 66 2.70 14.25 -10.22
N GLU A 67 3.91 13.96 -9.72
CA GLU A 67 4.76 12.92 -10.30
C GLU A 67 4.14 11.53 -10.20
N LEU A 68 3.46 11.22 -9.09
CA LEU A 68 2.74 9.95 -8.94
C LEU A 68 1.63 9.82 -9.97
N ARG A 69 0.82 10.87 -10.16
CA ARG A 69 -0.24 10.89 -11.18
C ARG A 69 0.32 10.77 -12.59
N ALA A 70 1.43 11.42 -12.89
CA ALA A 70 2.01 11.39 -14.24
C ALA A 70 2.70 10.06 -14.58
N SER A 71 3.19 9.32 -13.58
CA SER A 71 4.02 8.12 -13.82
C SER A 71 3.38 6.80 -13.45
N MET A 72 2.26 6.79 -12.71
CA MET A 72 1.66 5.55 -12.16
C MET A 72 0.12 5.49 -12.22
N LEU A 73 -0.55 6.48 -12.83
CA LEU A 73 -2.01 6.53 -13.06
C LEU A 73 -2.29 6.95 -14.50
#